data_AF-A0A6L6Q3Z2-F1
#
_entry.id   AF-A0A6L6Q3Z2-F1
#
_cell.length_a   1.000
_cell.length_b   1.000
_cell.length_c   1.000
_cell.angle_alpha   90.00
_cell.angle_beta   90.00
_cell.angle_gamma   90.00
#
_symmetry.space_group_name_H-M   'P 1'
#
loop_
_entity.id
_entity.type
_entity.pdbx_description
1 polymer ?
#
loop_
_entity_poly.entity_id
_entity_poly.type
_entity_poly.pdbx_seq_one_letter_code
_entity_poly.pdbx_strand_id
1 'polypeptide(L)'
;AAQPAPAQPAPAVAAKPAAPPEPPDESIPMARDLPEPIQRILPAVAMSGYMYSKNPADRMVLIDKSLRREGDEVAPGLVLERLMPKGAVFTFRGYRYRVPY
;
A
#
# COMPACT_ATOMS: atom_id res chain seq x y z
N ALA A 1 -15.00 1.43 61.37
CA ALA A 1 -15.62 0.77 60.21
C ALA A 1 -14.61 0.83 59.06
N ALA A 2 -14.00 -0.28 58.63
CA ALA A 2 -14.50 -1.38 57.80
C ALA A 2 -14.56 -1.03 56.29
N GLN A 3 -13.79 -1.80 55.51
CA GLN A 3 -13.45 -1.80 54.06
C GLN A 3 -14.67 -2.12 53.15
N PRO A 4 -14.59 -2.37 51.80
CA PRO A 4 -13.49 -2.32 50.80
C PRO A 4 -13.88 -1.69 49.42
N ALA A 5 -12.93 -1.66 48.45
CA ALA A 5 -13.18 -1.64 46.98
C ALA A 5 -13.97 -2.92 46.53
N PRO A 6 -14.41 -3.20 45.27
CA PRO A 6 -14.02 -2.66 43.94
C PRO A 6 -15.16 -2.58 42.86
N ALA A 7 -14.91 -2.00 41.68
CA ALA A 7 -15.53 -2.41 40.40
C ALA A 7 -14.91 -1.58 39.24
N GLN A 8 -13.98 -2.10 38.43
CA GLN A 8 -14.13 -3.10 37.35
C GLN A 8 -14.52 -2.50 35.99
N PRO A 9 -14.11 -3.16 34.88
CA PRO A 9 -13.50 -2.51 33.71
C PRO A 9 -14.34 -2.55 32.43
N ALA A 10 -13.91 -1.76 31.44
CA ALA A 10 -14.18 -1.89 30.00
C ALA A 10 -15.63 -1.60 29.52
N PRO A 11 -15.77 -1.12 28.27
CA PRO A 11 -15.69 -2.01 27.11
C PRO A 11 -14.48 -1.61 26.25
N ALA A 12 -13.45 -2.43 26.04
CA ALA A 12 -13.53 -3.57 25.12
C ALA A 12 -14.44 -3.23 23.94
N VAL A 13 -14.06 -2.21 23.17
CA VAL A 13 -14.50 -2.09 21.79
C VAL A 13 -13.99 -3.36 21.12
N ALA A 14 -14.90 -4.30 20.92
CA ALA A 14 -14.73 -5.40 20.00
C ALA A 14 -14.48 -4.80 18.62
N ALA A 15 -13.21 -4.49 18.33
CA ALA A 15 -12.76 -4.24 16.98
C ALA A 15 -12.84 -5.59 16.26
N LYS A 16 -14.00 -5.84 15.66
CA LYS A 16 -14.16 -6.60 14.40
C LYS A 16 -12.83 -6.56 13.66
N PRO A 17 -12.12 -7.67 13.36
CA PRO A 17 -10.74 -7.66 12.92
C PRO A 17 -10.55 -6.55 11.90
N ALA A 18 -10.05 -5.43 12.40
CA ALA A 18 -9.91 -4.23 11.63
C ALA A 18 -8.78 -4.60 10.71
N ALA A 19 -9.05 -4.62 9.40
CA ALA A 19 -8.00 -4.58 8.41
C ALA A 19 -6.94 -3.60 8.95
N PRO A 20 -5.67 -4.02 9.11
CA PRO A 20 -4.64 -3.19 9.71
C PRO A 20 -4.75 -1.78 9.13
N PRO A 21 -4.76 -0.72 9.97
CA PRO A 21 -4.82 0.64 9.47
C PRO A 21 -3.77 0.77 8.37
N GLU A 22 -4.24 1.02 7.15
CA GLU A 22 -3.35 1.09 5.99
C GLU A 22 -2.25 2.08 6.34
N PRO A 23 -0.98 1.64 6.34
CA PRO A 23 0.10 2.51 6.80
C PRO A 23 0.08 3.82 6.00
N PRO A 24 0.35 4.97 6.65
CA PRO A 24 0.46 6.25 5.95
C PRO A 24 1.33 6.09 4.72
N ASP A 25 0.96 6.72 3.62
CA ASP A 25 1.68 6.60 2.35
C ASP A 25 3.18 6.95 2.46
N GLU A 26 3.52 7.88 3.36
CA GLU A 26 4.92 8.24 3.66
C GLU A 26 5.71 7.14 4.37
N SER A 27 5.04 6.19 5.04
CA SER A 27 5.65 5.03 5.70
C SER A 27 5.79 3.82 4.79
N ILE A 28 5.36 3.90 3.52
CA ILE A 28 5.47 2.76 2.60
C ILE A 28 6.95 2.54 2.25
N PRO A 29 7.49 1.34 2.50
CA PRO A 29 8.88 1.02 2.21
C PRO A 29 9.14 1.09 0.70
N MET A 30 10.39 1.35 0.29
CA MET A 30 10.74 1.35 -1.13
C MET A 30 10.81 -0.09 -1.66
N ALA A 31 10.74 -0.27 -2.97
CA ALA A 31 10.93 -1.60 -3.59
C ALA A 31 12.21 -2.31 -3.11
N ARG A 32 13.28 -1.54 -2.84
CA ARG A 32 14.58 -2.04 -2.34
C ARG A 32 14.60 -2.36 -0.85
N ASP A 33 13.62 -1.87 -0.10
CA ASP A 33 13.47 -2.09 1.35
C ASP A 33 12.59 -3.32 1.65
N LEU A 34 11.97 -3.90 0.61
CA LEU A 34 11.22 -5.14 0.72
C LEU A 34 12.13 -6.33 1.12
N PRO A 35 11.58 -7.41 1.69
CA PRO A 35 12.35 -8.62 1.94
C PRO A 35 12.99 -9.17 0.66
N GLU A 36 14.23 -9.67 0.74
CA GLU A 36 14.92 -10.35 -0.37
C GLU A 36 14.06 -11.34 -1.18
N PRO A 37 13.26 -12.25 -0.55
CA PRO A 37 12.43 -13.17 -1.32
C PRO A 37 11.39 -12.46 -2.19
N ILE A 38 10.91 -11.28 -1.78
CA ILE A 38 10.01 -10.46 -2.59
C ILE A 38 10.78 -9.74 -3.69
N GLN A 39 11.91 -9.11 -3.36
CA GLN A 39 12.77 -8.43 -4.35
C GLN A 39 13.17 -9.36 -5.50
N ARG A 40 13.44 -10.64 -5.21
CA ARG A 40 13.81 -11.68 -6.19
C ARG A 40 12.69 -12.04 -7.17
N ILE A 41 11.44 -11.94 -6.74
CA ILE A 41 10.26 -12.32 -7.53
C ILE A 41 9.50 -11.09 -8.05
N LEU A 42 9.95 -9.88 -7.71
CA LEU A 42 9.41 -8.65 -8.27
C LEU A 42 9.55 -8.70 -9.79
N PRO A 43 8.45 -8.53 -10.53
CA PRO A 43 8.52 -8.50 -11.97
C PRO A 43 9.31 -7.27 -12.42
N ALA A 44 10.17 -7.46 -13.43
CA ALA A 44 10.88 -6.36 -14.07
C ALA A 44 9.86 -5.49 -14.84
N VAL A 45 9.32 -4.48 -14.19
CA VAL A 45 8.38 -3.52 -14.79
C VAL A 45 9.14 -2.32 -15.35
N ALA A 46 9.05 -2.12 -16.66
CA ALA A 46 9.57 -0.92 -17.30
C ALA A 46 8.53 0.21 -17.19
N MET A 47 8.70 1.06 -16.16
CA MET A 47 7.94 2.30 -16.04
C MET A 47 8.48 3.29 -17.07
N SER A 48 7.74 3.47 -18.17
CA SER A 48 8.17 4.27 -19.32
C SER A 48 7.61 5.70 -19.28
N GLY A 49 6.61 5.96 -18.44
CA GLY A 49 6.03 7.28 -18.26
C GLY A 49 4.98 7.27 -17.16
N TYR A 50 4.69 8.44 -16.62
CA TYR A 50 3.64 8.64 -15.64
C TYR A 50 2.86 9.90 -15.98
N MET A 51 1.57 9.90 -15.65
CA MET A 51 0.66 11.01 -15.82
C MET A 51 -0.05 11.22 -14.51
N TYR A 52 0.45 12.19 -13.75
CA TYR A 52 -0.13 12.55 -12.47
C TYR A 52 -1.21 13.61 -12.65
N SER A 53 -2.40 13.31 -12.15
CA SER A 53 -3.54 14.22 -12.09
C SER A 53 -4.03 14.35 -10.65
N LYS A 54 -4.61 15.51 -10.32
CA LYS A 54 -5.26 15.72 -9.01
C LYS A 54 -6.39 14.71 -8.80
N ASN A 55 -7.13 14.42 -9.87
CA ASN A 55 -8.20 13.44 -9.88
C ASN A 55 -7.62 12.01 -10.01
N PRO A 56 -7.88 11.09 -9.07
CA PRO A 56 -7.33 9.73 -9.09
C PRO A 56 -7.72 8.93 -10.33
N ALA A 57 -8.94 9.12 -10.85
CA ALA A 57 -9.41 8.44 -12.06
C ALA A 57 -8.62 8.81 -13.33
N ASP A 58 -7.96 9.97 -13.33
CA ASP A 58 -7.12 10.47 -14.42
C ASP A 58 -5.63 10.13 -14.22
N ARG A 59 -5.26 9.50 -13.10
CA ARG A 59 -3.88 9.10 -12.84
C ARG A 59 -3.56 7.85 -13.64
N MET A 60 -2.54 7.94 -14.47
CA MET A 60 -2.13 6.84 -15.32
C MET A 60 -0.62 6.67 -15.31
N VAL A 61 -0.15 5.44 -15.51
CA VAL A 61 1.27 5.14 -15.66
C VAL A 61 1.45 4.17 -16.82
N LEU A 62 2.52 4.37 -17.59
CA LEU A 62 2.91 3.48 -18.67
C LEU A 62 3.84 2.42 -18.10
N ILE A 63 3.35 1.18 -17.97
CA ILE A 63 4.11 0.03 -17.50
C ILE A 63 4.12 -1.01 -18.61
N ASP A 64 5.31 -1.44 -19.03
CA ASP A 64 5.47 -2.43 -20.09
C ASP A 64 4.70 -2.03 -21.38
N LYS A 65 4.77 -0.74 -21.76
CA LYS A 65 4.04 -0.13 -22.88
C LYS A 65 2.50 -0.17 -22.78
N SER A 66 1.96 -0.56 -21.63
CA SER A 66 0.52 -0.56 -21.35
C SER A 66 0.16 0.57 -20.39
N LEU A 67 -0.94 1.27 -20.65
CA LEU A 67 -1.48 2.26 -19.71
C LEU A 67 -2.20 1.55 -18.55
N ARG A 68 -1.75 1.84 -17.33
CA ARG A 68 -2.27 1.29 -16.08
C ARG A 68 -2.76 2.42 -15.18
N ARG A 69 -3.73 2.11 -14.32
CA ARG A 69 -4.37 3.05 -13.41
C ARG A 69 -4.34 2.53 -11.98
N GLU A 70 -4.61 3.40 -11.03
CA GLU A 70 -4.81 3.00 -9.62
C GLU A 70 -5.87 1.90 -9.52
N GLY A 71 -5.56 0.83 -8.80
CA GLY A 71 -6.34 -0.40 -8.67
C GLY A 71 -6.07 -1.47 -9.73
N ASP A 72 -5.29 -1.18 -10.78
CA ASP A 72 -5.09 -2.10 -11.90
C ASP A 72 -3.90 -3.05 -11.66
N GLU A 73 -4.05 -4.33 -12.04
CA GLU A 73 -2.94 -5.28 -12.01
C GLU A 73 -2.01 -5.04 -13.20
N VAL A 74 -0.76 -4.70 -12.91
CA VAL A 74 0.23 -4.28 -13.92
C VAL A 74 1.14 -5.44 -14.35
N ALA A 75 1.31 -6.43 -13.47
CA ALA A 75 2.01 -7.69 -13.71
C ALA A 75 1.46 -8.77 -12.75
N PRO A 76 1.75 -10.07 -12.93
CA PRO A 76 1.14 -11.14 -12.14
C PRO A 76 1.37 -10.96 -10.63
N GLY A 77 0.30 -10.66 -9.89
CA GLY A 77 0.37 -10.39 -8.45
C GLY A 77 0.95 -9.03 -8.06
N LEU A 78 1.28 -8.17 -9.02
CA LEU A 78 1.70 -6.77 -8.86
C LEU A 78 0.54 -5.84 -9.25
N VAL A 79 -0.01 -5.15 -8.26
CA VAL A 79 -1.13 -4.22 -8.43
C VAL A 79 -0.63 -2.81 -8.21
N LEU A 80 -1.03 -1.89 -9.08
CA LEU A 80 -0.84 -0.48 -8.83
C LEU A 80 -1.89 -0.02 -7.82
N GLU A 81 -1.50 0.21 -6.58
CA GLU A 81 -2.46 0.58 -5.54
C GLU A 81 -2.83 2.06 -5.62
N ARG A 82 -1.82 2.93 -5.77
CA ARG A 82 -2.01 4.39 -5.77
C ARG A 82 -0.91 5.11 -6.52
N LEU A 83 -1.24 6.10 -7.34
CA LEU A 83 -0.31 7.06 -7.93
C LEU A 83 -0.25 8.29 -7.03
N MET A 84 0.95 8.65 -6.60
CA MET A 84 1.20 9.81 -5.75
C MET A 84 1.99 10.86 -6.54
N PRO A 85 1.99 12.11 -6.07
CA PRO A 85 2.82 13.14 -6.68
C PRO A 85 4.33 12.87 -6.50
N LYS A 86 4.71 12.16 -5.42
CA LYS A 86 6.12 11.83 -5.10
C LYS A 86 6.56 10.45 -5.63
N GLY A 87 5.67 9.68 -6.28
CA GLY A 87 5.97 8.32 -6.78
C GLY A 87 4.70 7.49 -6.96
N ALA A 88 4.84 6.22 -7.31
CA ALA A 88 3.72 5.27 -7.41
C ALA A 88 3.85 4.17 -6.34
N VAL A 89 2.74 3.82 -5.72
CA VAL A 89 2.62 2.74 -4.74
C VAL A 89 2.08 1.51 -5.43
N PHE A 90 2.79 0.42 -5.24
CA PHE A 90 2.45 -0.89 -5.75
C PHE A 90 2.27 -1.86 -4.61
N THR A 91 1.42 -2.85 -4.83
CA THR A 91 1.17 -3.94 -3.92
C THR A 91 1.49 -5.24 -4.63
N PHE A 92 2.45 -5.98 -4.10
CA PHE A 92 2.87 -7.26 -4.65
C PHE A 92 2.70 -8.38 -3.63
N ARG A 93 1.81 -9.35 -3.92
CA ARG A 93 1.51 -10.49 -3.00
C ARG A 93 1.23 -10.05 -1.55
N GLY A 94 0.56 -8.91 -1.37
CA GLY A 94 0.26 -8.34 -0.05
C GLY A 94 1.34 -7.41 0.52
N TYR A 95 2.49 -7.26 -0.16
CA TYR A 95 3.54 -6.31 0.22
C TYR A 95 3.36 -4.99 -0.53
N ARG A 96 3.10 -3.91 0.21
CA ARG A 96 3.07 -2.55 -0.33
C ARG A 96 4.46 -1.98 -0.40
N TYR A 97 4.80 -1.37 -1.52
CA TYR A 97 6.04 -0.64 -1.70
C TYR A 97 5.84 0.57 -2.61
N ARG A 98 6.66 1.59 -2.41
CA ARG A 98 6.68 2.78 -3.25
C ARG A 98 7.84 2.75 -4.23
N VAL A 99 7.59 3.28 -5.41
CA VAL A 99 8.57 3.50 -6.46
C VAL A 99 8.55 4.99 -6.79
N PRO A 100 9.62 5.75 -6.48
CA PRO A 100 9.74 7.12 -6.95
C PRO A 100 9.85 7.12 -8.48
N TYR A 101 9.35 8.17 -9.13
CA TYR A 101 9.51 8.36 -10.57
C TYR A 101 10.96 8.64 -10.96
#